data_AF-A0A7X9DSY0-F1
#
_entry.id   AF-A0A7X9DSY0-F1
#
_cell.length_a   1.000
_cell.length_b   1.000
_cell.length_c   1.000
_cell.angle_alpha   90.00
_cell.angle_beta   90.00
_cell.angle_gamma   90.00
#
_symmetry.space_group_name_H-M   'P 1'
#
loop_
_entity.id
_entity.type
_entity.pdbx_description
1 polymer ?
#
loop_
_entity_poly.entity_id
_entity_poly.type
_entity_poly.pdbx_seq_one_letter_code
_entity_poly.pdbx_strand_id
1 'polypeptide(L)'
;MCVANARPATAIEVGLDLELQPVEAALLGNLQRPGASDPGWYFDAGSGLQARADIAFAYLTLDYRHFYQLNLDRVLAGAGVRFVLPLEKVAKWRDAELSVAAQAALLVLSSRPAGGADPSERQNLIGARASGALSLSFGLGEWFYGGFCFGLGAGYAGSFGFDVSFGGLVGLKI
;
A
#
# COMPACT_ATOMS: atom_id res chain seq x y z
N MET A 1 23.14 -0.97 -46.10
CA MET A 1 21.88 -1.44 -45.49
C MET A 1 22.24 -2.17 -44.21
N CYS A 2 22.03 -1.57 -43.04
CA CYS A 2 22.30 -2.21 -41.74
C CYS A 2 20.99 -2.84 -41.24
N VAL A 3 20.98 -4.16 -41.10
CA VAL A 3 19.87 -4.90 -40.47
C VAL A 3 19.97 -4.66 -38.97
N ALA A 4 18.99 -3.96 -38.39
CA ALA A 4 18.86 -3.85 -36.96
C ALA A 4 18.52 -5.23 -36.39
N ASN A 5 19.50 -5.89 -35.76
CA ASN A 5 19.27 -7.05 -34.92
C ASN A 5 18.44 -6.60 -33.71
N ALA A 6 17.12 -6.75 -33.79
CA ALA A 6 16.27 -6.69 -32.62
C ALA A 6 16.69 -7.84 -31.70
N ARG A 7 17.37 -7.49 -30.60
CA ARG A 7 17.66 -8.46 -29.54
C ARG A 7 16.32 -8.99 -29.03
N PRO A 8 16.17 -10.31 -28.81
CA PRO A 8 14.96 -10.85 -28.21
C PRO A 8 14.75 -10.20 -26.84
N ALA A 9 13.50 -9.83 -26.54
CA ALA A 9 13.12 -9.32 -25.24
C ALA A 9 13.60 -10.31 -24.17
N THR A 10 14.52 -9.86 -23.31
CA THR A 10 14.95 -10.60 -22.12
C THR A 10 13.74 -10.91 -21.26
N ALA A 11 13.70 -12.11 -20.67
CA ALA A 11 12.61 -12.56 -19.80
C ALA A 11 12.29 -11.47 -18.76
N ILE A 12 11.00 -11.13 -18.65
CA ILE A 12 10.52 -10.21 -17.63
C ILE A 12 10.63 -10.97 -16.30
N GLU A 13 11.53 -10.55 -15.43
CA GLU A 13 11.56 -11.04 -14.05
C GLU A 13 10.28 -10.57 -13.36
N VAL A 14 9.49 -11.53 -12.88
CA VAL A 14 8.27 -11.29 -12.11
C VAL A 14 8.53 -11.78 -10.69
N GLY A 15 8.53 -10.86 -9.73
CA GLY A 15 8.60 -11.18 -8.31
C GLY A 15 7.21 -11.11 -7.68
N LEU A 16 6.92 -11.98 -6.70
CA LEU A 16 5.68 -11.93 -5.93
C LEU A 16 6.00 -11.73 -4.45
N ASP A 17 5.61 -10.57 -3.93
CA ASP A 17 5.76 -10.26 -2.50
C ASP A 17 4.40 -10.26 -1.81
N LEU A 18 4.36 -10.89 -0.63
CA LEU A 18 3.23 -10.83 0.28
C LEU A 18 3.65 -10.16 1.59
N GLU A 19 3.10 -8.98 1.84
CA GLU A 19 3.45 -8.12 2.97
C GLU A 19 2.29 -8.05 3.97
N LEU A 20 2.54 -8.48 5.20
CA LEU A 20 1.70 -8.18 6.35
C LEU A 20 2.12 -6.83 6.92
N GLN A 21 1.13 -5.96 7.16
CA GLN A 21 1.30 -4.72 7.90
C GLN A 21 0.59 -4.88 9.23
N PRO A 22 1.22 -5.52 10.23
CA PRO A 22 0.56 -5.94 11.46
C PRO A 22 0.11 -4.75 12.33
N VAL A 23 0.81 -3.62 12.22
CA VAL A 23 0.47 -2.39 12.94
C VAL A 23 0.79 -1.17 12.08
N GLU A 24 -0.18 -0.27 12.04
CA GLU A 24 -0.28 0.88 11.16
C GLU A 24 -0.88 2.01 12.00
N ALA A 25 -0.27 3.19 12.04
CA ALA A 25 -0.84 4.38 12.63
C ALA A 25 -1.13 5.36 11.50
N ALA A 26 -2.41 5.69 11.31
CA ALA A 26 -2.86 6.49 10.19
C ALA A 26 -3.65 7.72 10.61
N LEU A 27 -3.37 8.84 9.96
CA LEU A 27 -4.18 10.05 9.97
C LEU A 27 -4.92 10.14 8.63
N LEU A 28 -6.26 10.10 8.67
CA LEU A 28 -7.14 10.29 7.53
C LEU A 28 -7.75 11.70 7.61
N GLY A 29 -7.42 12.57 6.66
CA GLY A 29 -7.87 13.96 6.61
C GLY A 29 -8.89 14.19 5.50
N ASN A 30 -10.05 14.74 5.85
CA ASN A 30 -11.11 15.16 4.92
C ASN A 30 -11.67 14.05 4.01
N LEU A 31 -11.45 12.79 4.37
CA LEU A 31 -11.98 11.63 3.66
C LEU A 31 -13.38 11.31 4.17
N GLN A 32 -14.36 11.18 3.27
CA GLN A 32 -15.71 10.77 3.66
C GLN A 32 -15.70 9.29 4.03
N ARG A 33 -16.15 8.97 5.25
CA ARG A 33 -16.40 7.58 5.64
C ARG A 33 -17.74 7.13 5.06
N PRO A 34 -17.88 5.88 4.60
CA PRO A 34 -19.18 5.39 4.17
C PRO A 34 -20.18 5.48 5.32
N GLY A 35 -21.33 6.13 5.07
CA GLY A 35 -22.37 6.41 6.07
C GLY A 35 -22.20 7.69 6.88
N ALA A 36 -21.09 8.44 6.73
CA ALA A 36 -20.94 9.76 7.33
C ALA A 36 -21.58 10.85 6.46
N SER A 37 -22.31 11.77 7.10
CA SER A 37 -22.89 12.96 6.44
C SER A 37 -21.83 13.92 5.94
N ASP A 38 -20.75 14.08 6.70
CA ASP A 38 -19.70 15.07 6.44
C ASP A 38 -18.29 14.43 6.49
N PRO A 39 -17.34 14.94 5.69
CA PRO A 39 -15.94 14.55 5.80
C PRO A 39 -15.33 15.03 7.13
N GLY A 40 -14.32 14.31 7.62
CA GLY A 40 -13.72 14.59 8.92
C GLY A 40 -12.24 14.25 9.00
N TRP A 41 -11.67 14.47 10.18
CA TRP A 41 -10.29 14.12 10.52
C TRP A 41 -10.30 12.97 11.51
N TYR A 42 -9.58 11.90 11.17
CA TYR A 42 -9.57 10.68 11.96
C TYR A 42 -8.15 10.20 12.16
N PHE A 43 -7.82 9.81 13.38
CA PHE A 43 -6.59 9.10 13.70
C PHE A 43 -6.96 7.71 14.17
N ASP A 44 -6.38 6.67 13.57
CA ASP A 44 -6.69 5.30 13.93
C ASP A 44 -5.47 4.39 13.77
N ALA A 45 -5.48 3.30 14.53
CA ALA A 45 -4.60 2.18 14.31
C ALA A 45 -5.24 1.22 13.29
N GLY A 46 -4.43 0.59 12.46
CA GLY A 46 -4.88 -0.42 11.52
C GLY A 46 -3.94 -1.59 11.39
N SER A 47 -4.41 -2.61 10.68
CA SER A 47 -3.59 -3.70 10.18
C SER A 47 -4.05 -4.11 8.79
N GLY A 48 -3.18 -4.79 8.04
CA GLY A 48 -3.48 -5.11 6.66
C GLY A 48 -2.59 -6.17 6.05
N LEU A 49 -2.94 -6.49 4.81
CA LEU A 49 -2.23 -7.40 3.93
C LEU A 49 -2.08 -6.72 2.56
N GLN A 50 -0.88 -6.75 2.03
CA GLN A 50 -0.56 -6.28 0.69
C GLN A 50 0.03 -7.41 -0.12
N ALA A 51 -0.53 -7.66 -1.29
CA ALA A 51 0.12 -8.43 -2.35
C ALA A 51 0.72 -7.47 -3.36
N ARG A 52 1.97 -7.72 -3.77
CA ARG A 52 2.66 -6.96 -4.82
C ARG A 52 3.25 -7.92 -5.84
N ALA A 53 3.01 -7.65 -7.11
CA ALA A 53 3.69 -8.30 -8.22
C ALA A 53 4.59 -7.28 -8.91
N ASP A 54 5.91 -7.46 -8.80
CA ASP A 54 6.91 -6.58 -9.39
C ASP A 54 7.20 -7.02 -10.82
N ILE A 55 7.17 -6.07 -11.75
CA ILE A 55 7.36 -6.23 -13.19
C ILE A 55 8.41 -5.20 -13.63
N ALA A 56 9.68 -5.60 -13.60
CA ALA A 56 10.82 -4.70 -13.76
C ALA A 56 10.78 -3.52 -12.75
N PHE A 57 10.56 -2.28 -13.20
CA PHE A 57 10.47 -1.10 -12.33
C PHE A 57 9.04 -0.71 -11.96
N ALA A 58 8.04 -1.38 -12.56
CA ALA A 58 6.63 -1.18 -12.29
C ALA A 58 6.11 -2.30 -11.37
N TYR A 59 5.00 -2.07 -10.68
CA TYR A 59 4.35 -3.12 -9.90
C TYR A 59 2.83 -3.02 -10.00
N LEU A 60 2.19 -4.17 -9.81
CA LEU A 60 0.75 -4.28 -9.51
C LEU A 60 0.58 -4.58 -8.03
N THR A 61 -0.48 -4.06 -7.43
CA THR A 61 -0.73 -4.31 -6.01
C THR A 61 -2.22 -4.39 -5.67
N LEU A 62 -2.49 -5.23 -4.68
CA LEU A 62 -3.73 -5.27 -3.93
C LEU A 62 -3.39 -5.08 -2.44
N ASP A 63 -3.84 -3.99 -1.84
CA ASP A 63 -3.64 -3.66 -0.42
C ASP A 63 -5.01 -3.62 0.27
N TYR A 64 -5.18 -4.43 1.30
CA TYR A 64 -6.32 -4.41 2.21
C TYR A 64 -5.88 -3.95 3.59
N ARG A 65 -6.61 -2.99 4.17
CA ARG A 65 -6.44 -2.57 5.56
C ARG A 65 -7.76 -2.46 6.31
N HIS A 66 -7.69 -2.74 7.60
CA HIS A 66 -8.76 -2.52 8.56
C HIS A 66 -8.33 -1.49 9.61
N PHE A 67 -9.13 -0.45 9.81
CA PHE A 67 -8.98 0.56 10.84
C PHE A 67 -9.96 0.29 12.00
N TYR A 68 -9.42 0.08 13.20
CA TYR A 68 -10.16 -0.54 14.29
C TYR A 68 -11.19 0.39 14.94
N GLN A 69 -10.82 1.63 15.30
CA GLN A 69 -11.74 2.56 15.96
C GLN A 69 -12.80 3.09 14.99
N LEU A 70 -12.42 3.28 13.73
CA LEU A 70 -13.32 3.75 12.68
C LEU A 70 -14.20 2.63 12.12
N ASN A 71 -13.86 1.37 12.39
CA ASN A 71 -14.49 0.18 11.82
C ASN A 71 -14.62 0.32 10.28
N LEU A 72 -13.49 0.68 9.67
CA LEU A 72 -13.37 1.06 8.27
C LEU A 72 -12.40 0.11 7.58
N ASP A 73 -12.87 -0.53 6.52
CA ASP A 73 -12.05 -1.30 5.61
C ASP A 73 -11.64 -0.43 4.42
N ARG A 74 -10.35 -0.48 4.05
CA ARG A 74 -9.79 0.15 2.87
C ARG A 74 -9.20 -0.91 1.96
N VAL A 75 -9.65 -0.94 0.71
CA VAL A 75 -9.04 -1.75 -0.35
C VAL A 75 -8.46 -0.83 -1.41
N LEU A 76 -7.23 -1.09 -1.80
CA LEU A 76 -6.54 -0.43 -2.89
C LEU A 76 -6.14 -1.48 -3.93
N ALA A 77 -6.57 -1.30 -5.18
CA ALA A 77 -6.09 -2.09 -6.31
C ALA A 77 -5.45 -1.13 -7.30
N GLY A 78 -4.15 -1.29 -7.57
CA GLY A 78 -3.43 -0.27 -8.33
C GLY A 78 -2.13 -0.74 -8.96
N ALA A 79 -1.51 0.22 -9.63
CA ALA A 79 -0.21 0.06 -10.26
C ALA A 79 0.70 1.21 -9.85
N GLY A 80 2.00 0.95 -9.84
CA GLY A 80 2.97 1.93 -9.40
C GLY A 80 4.37 1.67 -9.94
N VAL A 81 5.30 2.50 -9.48
CA VAL A 81 6.72 2.38 -9.74
C VAL A 81 7.47 2.35 -8.41
N ARG A 82 8.53 1.55 -8.35
CA ARG A 82 9.34 1.36 -7.16
C ARG A 82 10.81 1.55 -7.49
N PHE A 83 11.49 2.35 -6.67
CA PHE A 83 12.91 2.59 -6.78
C PHE A 83 13.59 2.14 -5.49
N VAL A 84 14.55 1.23 -5.61
CA VAL A 84 15.42 0.84 -4.51
C VAL A 84 16.62 1.77 -4.51
N LEU A 85 16.82 2.49 -3.40
CA LEU A 85 17.92 3.42 -3.23
C LEU A 85 19.17 2.66 -2.79
N PRO A 86 20.34 2.94 -3.39
CA PRO A 86 21.60 2.34 -2.95
C PRO A 86 21.96 2.89 -1.57
N LEU A 87 21.82 2.05 -0.54
CA LEU A 87 22.40 2.34 0.76
C LEU A 87 23.89 1.99 0.68
N GLU A 88 24.75 3.00 0.63
CA GLU A 88 26.19 2.77 0.73
C GLU A 88 26.47 1.97 2.01
N LYS A 89 27.29 0.92 1.87
CA LYS A 89 27.52 -0.14 2.87
C LYS A 89 28.20 0.40 4.14
N VAL A 90 27.47 1.12 4.97
CA VAL A 90 27.84 1.26 6.39
C VAL A 90 27.64 -0.13 7.00
N ALA A 91 28.70 -0.73 7.55
CA ALA A 91 28.75 -2.15 7.93
C ALA A 91 27.56 -2.66 8.81
N LYS A 92 26.84 -1.77 9.49
CA LYS A 92 25.66 -2.08 10.31
C LYS A 92 24.36 -2.28 9.52
N TRP A 93 24.30 -1.85 8.25
CA TRP A 93 23.10 -1.81 7.41
C TRP A 93 23.26 -2.61 6.13
N ARG A 94 24.19 -3.56 6.10
CA ARG A 94 24.60 -4.30 4.89
C ARG A 94 23.44 -5.00 4.18
N ASP A 95 22.42 -5.40 4.94
CA ASP A 95 21.27 -6.16 4.46
C ASP A 95 19.96 -5.34 4.56
N ALA A 96 20.10 -4.01 4.68
CA ALA A 96 18.97 -3.08 4.66
C ALA A 96 18.68 -2.60 3.23
N GLU A 97 17.40 -2.41 2.93
CA GLU A 97 16.93 -1.89 1.66
C GLU A 97 16.03 -0.68 1.92
N LEU A 98 16.44 0.47 1.39
CA LEU A 98 15.62 1.68 1.37
C LEU A 98 14.94 1.78 0.01
N SER A 99 13.63 1.96 -0.01
CA SER A 99 12.87 2.08 -1.25
C SER A 99 11.87 3.22 -1.22
N VAL A 100 11.65 3.82 -2.38
CA VAL A 100 10.63 4.84 -2.63
C VAL A 100 9.66 4.28 -3.67
N ALA A 101 8.38 4.36 -3.38
CA ALA A 101 7.32 3.91 -4.29
C ALA A 101 6.33 5.03 -4.55
N ALA A 102 5.75 5.02 -5.75
CA ALA A 102 4.62 5.86 -6.13
C ALA A 102 3.55 5.00 -6.80
N GLN A 103 2.28 5.26 -6.50
CA GLN A 103 1.15 4.43 -6.92
C GLN A 103 -0.05 5.27 -7.33
N ALA A 104 -0.80 4.79 -8.32
CA ALA A 104 -2.18 5.16 -8.57
C ALA A 104 -3.07 3.92 -8.36
N ALA A 105 -4.19 4.08 -7.66
CA ALA A 105 -5.06 2.97 -7.28
C ALA A 105 -6.54 3.33 -7.33
N LEU A 106 -7.35 2.32 -7.65
CA LEU A 106 -8.75 2.30 -7.29
C LEU A 106 -8.85 2.17 -5.77
N LEU A 107 -9.66 3.03 -5.16
CA LEU A 107 -9.93 3.05 -3.73
C LEU A 107 -11.35 2.55 -3.48
N VAL A 108 -11.49 1.59 -2.58
CA VAL A 108 -12.78 1.18 -2.02
C VAL A 108 -12.72 1.34 -0.51
N LEU A 109 -13.65 2.12 0.03
CA LEU A 109 -13.89 2.27 1.46
C LEU A 109 -15.17 1.54 1.80
N SER A 110 -15.13 0.67 2.80
CA SER A 110 -16.28 -0.10 3.28
C SER A 110 -16.40 0.11 4.79
N SER A 111 -17.57 0.51 5.28
CA SER A 111 -17.86 0.51 6.72
C SER A 111 -18.87 -0.58 7.05
N ARG A 112 -18.79 -1.16 8.25
CA ARG A 112 -19.84 -2.06 8.71
C ARG A 112 -21.11 -1.25 9.04
N PRO A 113 -22.30 -1.82 8.82
CA PRO A 113 -23.54 -1.20 9.27
C PRO A 113 -23.51 -0.93 10.78
N ALA A 114 -24.31 0.03 11.24
CA ALA A 114 -24.53 0.23 12.67
C ALA A 114 -25.01 -1.09 13.32
N GLY A 115 -24.64 -1.32 14.58
CA GLY A 115 -24.99 -2.56 15.28
C GLY A 115 -26.50 -2.84 15.23
N GLY A 116 -26.88 -3.98 14.66
CA GLY A 116 -28.28 -4.40 14.50
C GLY A 116 -28.86 -4.23 13.08
N ALA A 117 -28.16 -3.54 12.18
CA ALA A 117 -28.53 -3.48 10.75
C ALA A 117 -28.07 -4.73 9.98
N ASP A 118 -28.75 -5.03 8.88
CA ASP A 118 -28.45 -6.17 8.03
C ASP A 118 -27.03 -6.02 7.44
N PRO A 119 -26.16 -7.05 7.52
CA PRO A 119 -24.88 -7.07 6.83
C PRO A 119 -24.94 -6.70 5.33
N SER A 120 -26.08 -6.89 4.66
CA SER A 120 -26.30 -6.45 3.27
C SER A 120 -26.36 -4.93 3.09
N GLU A 121 -26.58 -4.17 4.17
CA GLU A 121 -26.61 -2.70 4.16
C GLU A 121 -25.21 -2.07 4.26
N ARG A 122 -24.14 -2.85 4.03
CA ARG A 122 -22.78 -2.30 3.92
C ARG A 122 -22.76 -1.17 2.90
N GLN A 123 -22.23 -0.04 3.36
CA GLN A 123 -22.05 1.12 2.50
C GLN A 123 -20.60 1.13 1.99
N ASN A 124 -20.48 1.25 0.68
CA ASN A 124 -19.20 1.34 0.00
C ASN A 124 -19.07 2.70 -0.67
N LEU A 125 -17.91 3.31 -0.55
CA LEU A 125 -17.50 4.45 -1.37
C LEU A 125 -16.38 3.98 -2.28
N ILE A 126 -16.53 4.24 -3.58
CA ILE A 126 -15.54 3.89 -4.59
C ILE A 126 -14.94 5.19 -5.12
N GLY A 127 -13.64 5.18 -5.37
CA GLY A 127 -12.97 6.30 -6.00
C GLY A 127 -11.54 5.99 -6.35
N ALA A 128 -10.67 7.00 -6.32
CA ALA A 128 -9.29 6.89 -6.78
C ALA A 128 -8.33 7.56 -5.81
N ARG A 129 -7.10 7.03 -5.75
CA ARG A 129 -6.04 7.54 -4.87
C ARG A 129 -4.70 7.51 -5.59
N ALA A 130 -3.93 8.57 -5.42
CA ALA A 130 -2.51 8.60 -5.72
C ALA A 130 -1.72 8.60 -4.40
N SER A 131 -0.58 7.91 -4.35
CA SER A 131 0.21 7.84 -3.12
C SER A 131 1.70 7.66 -3.37
N GLY A 132 2.48 8.05 -2.36
CA GLY A 132 3.89 7.75 -2.24
C GLY A 132 4.19 7.00 -0.95
N ALA A 133 5.22 6.15 -0.96
CA ALA A 133 5.70 5.46 0.22
C ALA A 133 7.24 5.47 0.28
N LEU A 134 7.76 5.52 1.50
CA LEU A 134 9.16 5.33 1.84
C LEU A 134 9.25 4.12 2.77
N SER A 135 10.03 3.11 2.39
CA SER A 135 10.15 1.89 3.19
C SER A 135 11.61 1.56 3.45
N LEU A 136 11.91 1.21 4.70
CA LEU A 136 13.19 0.65 5.11
C LEU A 136 12.95 -0.80 5.55
N SER A 137 13.57 -1.75 4.88
CA SER A 137 13.42 -3.18 5.15
C SER A 137 14.76 -3.87 5.40
N PHE A 138 14.72 -5.02 6.05
CA PHE A 138 15.87 -5.82 6.44
C PHE A 138 15.56 -7.28 6.15
N GLY A 139 16.54 -8.01 5.60
CA GLY A 139 16.42 -9.47 5.47
C GLY A 139 16.29 -10.15 6.83
N LEU A 140 15.26 -10.99 6.98
CA LEU A 140 15.04 -11.87 8.15
C LEU A 140 15.25 -13.33 7.72
N GLY A 141 16.46 -13.62 7.22
CA GLY A 141 16.78 -14.89 6.58
C GLY A 141 16.46 -14.92 5.09
N GLU A 142 16.33 -16.13 4.53
CA GLU A 142 16.16 -16.34 3.09
C GLU A 142 14.75 -15.97 2.61
N TRP A 143 13.72 -16.27 3.40
CA TRP A 143 12.32 -16.20 2.99
C TRP A 143 11.60 -14.94 3.45
N PHE A 144 12.09 -14.28 4.50
CA PHE A 144 11.38 -13.20 5.16
C PHE A 144 12.14 -11.88 5.14
N TYR A 145 11.40 -10.79 5.27
CA TYR A 145 11.94 -9.48 5.60
C TYR A 145 11.04 -8.77 6.60
N GLY A 146 11.62 -7.86 7.36
CA GLY A 146 10.91 -6.98 8.27
C GLY A 146 11.32 -5.54 8.04
N GLY A 147 10.53 -4.58 8.50
CA GLY A 147 10.87 -3.18 8.30
C GLY A 147 9.84 -2.19 8.81
N PHE A 148 10.01 -0.95 8.34
CA PHE A 148 9.11 0.16 8.60
C PHE A 148 8.73 0.83 7.28
N CYS A 149 7.50 1.32 7.22
CA CYS A 149 6.98 2.05 6.09
C CYS A 149 6.37 3.37 6.56
N PHE A 150 6.64 4.42 5.81
CA PHE A 150 5.92 5.68 5.86
C PHE A 150 5.20 5.87 4.53
N GLY A 151 3.93 6.25 4.58
CA GLY A 151 3.10 6.44 3.40
C GLY A 151 2.32 7.76 3.47
N LEU A 152 2.09 8.34 2.29
CA LEU A 152 1.22 9.48 2.10
C LEU A 152 0.34 9.26 0.86
N GLY A 153 -0.92 9.64 0.94
CA GLY A 153 -1.84 9.52 -0.18
C GLY A 153 -2.82 10.67 -0.24
N ALA A 154 -3.31 10.94 -1.44
CA ALA A 154 -4.40 11.88 -1.70
C ALA A 154 -5.37 11.22 -2.67
N GLY A 155 -6.66 11.40 -2.44
CA GLY A 155 -7.68 10.72 -3.22
C GLY A 155 -9.07 11.29 -3.05
N TYR A 156 -9.98 10.75 -3.84
CA TYR A 156 -11.39 11.09 -3.80
C TYR A 156 -12.20 9.81 -3.60
N ALA A 157 -13.10 9.81 -2.63
CA ALA A 157 -14.16 8.81 -2.45
C ALA A 157 -15.30 9.49 -1.69
N GLY A 158 -16.31 9.99 -2.40
CA GLY A 158 -17.35 10.88 -1.86
C GLY A 158 -16.87 12.32 -1.65
N SER A 159 -15.72 12.49 -0.97
CA SER A 159 -14.99 13.76 -0.83
C SER A 159 -13.51 13.60 -1.18
N PHE A 160 -12.84 14.72 -1.48
CA PHE A 160 -11.38 14.75 -1.61
C PHE A 160 -10.73 14.76 -0.23
N GLY A 161 -9.75 13.89 -0.01
CA GLY A 161 -9.03 13.79 1.24
C GLY A 161 -7.61 13.26 1.06
N PHE A 162 -6.94 13.06 2.18
CA PHE A 162 -5.59 12.53 2.23
C PHE A 162 -5.42 11.55 3.38
N ASP A 163 -4.36 10.74 3.31
CA ASP A 163 -3.94 9.88 4.38
C ASP A 163 -2.43 9.95 4.59
N VAL A 164 -2.00 9.90 5.85
CA VAL A 164 -0.61 9.74 6.25
C VAL A 164 -0.53 8.52 7.15
N SER A 165 0.38 7.61 6.85
CA SER A 165 0.51 6.30 7.49
C SER A 165 1.94 6.04 7.92
N PHE A 166 2.13 5.44 9.08
CA PHE A 166 3.42 4.90 9.52
C PHE A 166 3.20 3.56 10.21
N GLY A 167 3.97 2.53 9.83
CA GLY A 167 3.74 1.20 10.35
C GLY A 167 4.94 0.26 10.20
N GLY A 168 4.85 -0.86 10.90
CA GLY A 168 5.76 -1.98 10.71
C GLY A 168 5.30 -2.86 9.54
N LEU A 169 6.26 -3.52 8.90
CA LEU A 169 5.99 -4.50 7.84
C LEU A 169 6.73 -5.80 8.12
N VAL A 170 6.10 -6.91 7.76
CA VAL A 170 6.71 -8.25 7.70
C VAL A 170 6.29 -8.86 6.38
N GLY A 171 7.25 -9.19 5.52
CA GLY A 171 6.98 -9.72 4.21
C GLY A 171 7.59 -11.09 3.97
N LEU A 172 6.95 -11.85 3.09
CA LEU A 172 7.42 -13.10 2.53
C LEU A 172 7.89 -12.84 1.08
N LYS A 173 9.12 -13.25 0.79
CA LYS A 173 9.75 -13.17 -0.54
C LYS A 173 9.43 -14.47 -1.30
N ILE A 174 8.79 -14.38 -2.47
CA ILE A 174 8.45 -15.54 -3.31
C ILE A 174 8.93 -15.34 -4.75
#